data_AF-A0AAV0UWM0-F1
#
_entry.id   AF-A0AAV0UWM0-F1
#
_cell.length_a   1.000
_cell.length_b   1.000
_cell.length_c   1.000
_cell.angle_alpha   90.00
_cell.angle_beta   90.00
_cell.angle_gamma   90.00
#
_symmetry.space_group_name_H-M   'P 1'
#
loop_
_entity.id
_entity.type
_entity.pdbx_description
1 polymer ?
#
loop_
_entity_poly.entity_id
_entity_poly.type
_entity_poly.pdbx_seq_one_letter_code
_entity_poly.pdbx_strand_id
1 'polypeptide(L)'
;MSSSMQHRLTASASVAQACRQAVAELENWSLWAYRSTTGEEWDAQPACFITDYLLAIQCFAFAVYIGLFAATDKGDLAWYFMYFMALGISAALGGLLHHVAYEAMRDIAHKQENHLVKTARIFGVNLSRFTVDKMIDALWRIVLACSIFTNFALLSVAASRHLPETWAYFIIGLAALFYVVLAVWASVSMHAVFLFAGFIPVMVFGPIACFMTWNWEWSHSTNELLVYGVKLVGGLIQGFVWAPSKDKFNHNALSHVFLSLAATLMLIHFKF
;
A
#
# COMPACT_ATOMS: atom_id res chain seq x y z
N MET A 1 -10.15 47.88 39.48
CA MET A 1 -9.78 46.46 39.30
C MET A 1 -8.26 46.38 39.30
N SER A 2 -7.69 45.56 40.19
CA SER A 2 -6.23 45.44 40.39
C SER A 2 -5.52 44.85 39.16
N SER A 3 -4.36 45.41 38.78
CA SER A 3 -3.55 44.94 37.63
C SER A 3 -3.14 43.46 37.75
N SER A 4 -3.10 42.91 38.97
CA SER A 4 -2.81 41.48 39.20
C SER A 4 -3.93 40.55 38.73
N MET A 5 -5.17 41.04 38.70
CA MET A 5 -6.34 40.27 38.24
C MET A 5 -6.39 40.21 36.71
N GLN A 6 -6.01 41.31 36.05
CA GLN A 6 -5.95 41.43 34.60
C GLN A 6 -4.80 40.58 34.00
N HIS A 7 -3.66 40.52 34.70
CA HIS A 7 -2.51 39.70 34.29
C HIS A 7 -2.72 38.18 34.47
N ARG A 8 -3.56 37.77 35.43
CA ARG A 8 -3.97 36.36 35.60
C ARG A 8 -4.98 35.91 34.55
N LEU A 9 -5.91 36.79 34.16
CA LEU A 9 -6.92 36.51 33.15
C LEU A 9 -6.30 36.37 31.74
N THR A 10 -5.30 37.18 31.41
CA THR A 10 -4.57 37.05 30.13
C THR A 10 -3.68 35.81 30.08
N ALA A 11 -3.02 35.46 31.19
CA ALA A 11 -2.21 34.24 31.28
C ALA A 11 -3.06 32.95 31.26
N SER A 12 -4.24 32.94 31.88
CA SER A 12 -5.14 31.78 31.79
C SER A 12 -5.75 31.64 30.38
N ALA A 13 -6.04 32.75 29.70
CA ALA A 13 -6.50 32.75 28.32
C ALA A 13 -5.43 32.22 27.36
N SER A 14 -4.15 32.56 27.56
CA SER A 14 -3.05 32.04 26.74
C SER A 14 -2.78 30.55 26.97
N VAL A 15 -2.87 30.08 28.23
CA VAL A 15 -2.75 28.64 28.54
C VAL A 15 -3.92 27.86 27.97
N ALA A 16 -5.15 28.37 28.08
CA ALA A 16 -6.33 27.73 27.50
C ALA A 16 -6.27 27.69 25.96
N GLN A 17 -5.70 28.71 25.33
CA GLN A 17 -5.49 28.75 23.87
C GLN A 17 -4.39 27.78 23.42
N ALA A 18 -3.26 27.72 24.14
CA ALA A 18 -2.21 26.74 23.89
C ALA A 18 -2.70 25.30 24.12
N CYS A 19 -3.53 25.08 25.13
CA CYS A 19 -4.14 23.78 25.41
C CYS A 19 -5.14 23.38 24.31
N ARG A 20 -5.97 24.32 23.83
CA ARG A 20 -6.85 24.09 22.67
C ARG A 20 -6.09 23.81 21.39
N GLN A 21 -4.98 24.50 21.14
CA GLN A 21 -4.11 24.23 19.98
C GLN A 21 -3.44 22.86 20.10
N ALA A 22 -2.90 22.50 21.27
CA ALA A 22 -2.29 21.20 21.49
C ALA A 22 -3.31 20.06 21.38
N VAL A 23 -4.55 20.24 21.87
CA VAL A 23 -5.64 19.28 21.70
C VAL A 23 -6.06 19.18 20.23
N ALA A 24 -6.19 20.31 19.52
CA ALA A 24 -6.52 20.30 18.09
C ALA A 24 -5.42 19.67 17.23
N GLU A 25 -4.14 19.87 17.56
CA GLU A 25 -3.01 19.17 16.93
C GLU A 25 -3.03 17.67 17.24
N LEU A 26 -3.34 17.28 18.49
CA LEU A 26 -3.52 15.88 18.85
C LEU A 26 -4.67 15.24 18.08
N GLU A 27 -5.82 15.92 18.00
CA GLU A 27 -7.00 15.45 17.28
C GLU A 27 -6.70 15.30 15.78
N ASN A 28 -6.08 16.31 15.15
CA ASN A 28 -5.73 16.26 13.72
C ASN A 28 -4.72 15.15 13.37
N TRP A 29 -3.67 14.95 14.16
CA TRP A 29 -2.73 13.84 13.92
C TRP A 29 -3.35 12.48 14.20
N SER A 30 -4.20 12.41 15.22
CA SER A 30 -4.82 11.16 15.62
C SER A 30 -5.96 10.70 14.71
N LEU A 31 -6.56 11.64 13.97
CA LEU A 31 -7.58 11.34 12.98
C LEU A 31 -7.00 10.47 11.87
N TRP A 32 -5.89 10.85 11.23
CA TRP A 32 -5.35 10.12 10.08
C TRP A 32 -4.91 8.67 10.37
N ALA A 33 -4.32 8.40 11.54
CA ALA A 33 -3.76 7.08 11.86
C ALA A 33 -4.81 5.98 12.13
N TYR A 34 -6.04 6.37 12.48
CA TYR A 34 -7.12 5.43 12.82
C TYR A 34 -8.43 5.73 12.08
N ARG A 35 -8.52 6.86 11.38
CA ARG A 35 -9.68 7.31 10.61
C ARG A 35 -9.24 7.95 9.30
N SER A 36 -10.03 7.77 8.24
CA SER A 36 -9.87 8.50 6.99
C SER A 36 -10.12 10.01 7.22
N THR A 37 -9.77 10.82 6.23
CA THR A 37 -10.14 12.26 6.20
C THR A 37 -11.66 12.49 6.21
N THR A 38 -12.46 11.46 5.92
CA THR A 38 -13.93 11.48 6.02
C THR A 38 -14.44 11.00 7.39
N GLY A 39 -13.55 10.63 8.31
CA GLY A 39 -13.87 10.19 9.68
C GLY A 39 -14.23 8.71 9.81
N GLU A 40 -14.17 7.94 8.72
CA GLU A 40 -14.38 6.48 8.72
C GLU A 40 -13.18 5.76 9.32
N GLU A 41 -13.41 4.75 10.14
CA GLU A 41 -12.32 3.97 10.74
C GLU A 41 -11.51 3.22 9.68
N TRP A 42 -10.19 3.17 9.88
CA TRP A 42 -9.27 2.48 9.00
C TRP A 42 -9.55 0.96 8.96
N ASP A 43 -9.41 0.33 7.80
CA ASP A 43 -9.68 -1.10 7.64
C ASP A 43 -8.55 -1.96 8.23
N ALA A 44 -8.58 -2.13 9.55
CA ALA A 44 -7.60 -2.90 10.31
C ALA A 44 -8.17 -4.24 10.80
N GLN A 45 -9.12 -4.83 10.09
CA GLN A 45 -9.71 -6.10 10.53
C GLN A 45 -8.71 -7.25 10.42
N PRO A 46 -8.90 -8.35 11.19
CA PRO A 46 -8.06 -9.54 11.07
C PRO A 46 -7.91 -10.08 9.65
N ALA A 47 -8.96 -9.99 8.84
CA ALA A 47 -8.90 -10.41 7.44
C ALA A 47 -7.85 -9.63 6.63
N CYS A 48 -7.65 -8.33 6.87
CA CYS A 48 -6.67 -7.49 6.16
C CYS A 48 -5.25 -8.02 6.38
N PHE A 49 -4.80 -8.06 7.66
CA PHE A 49 -3.42 -8.43 7.93
C PHE A 49 -3.13 -9.91 7.67
N ILE A 50 -4.12 -10.81 7.83
CA ILE A 50 -3.95 -12.22 7.48
C ILE A 50 -3.71 -12.38 5.99
N THR A 51 -4.54 -11.75 5.14
CA THR A 51 -4.40 -11.84 3.69
C THR A 51 -3.13 -11.15 3.19
N ASP A 52 -2.72 -10.05 3.80
CA ASP A 52 -1.42 -9.42 3.58
C ASP A 52 -0.25 -10.37 3.83
N TYR A 53 -0.20 -11.02 5.01
CA TYR A 53 0.90 -11.92 5.33
C TYR A 53 0.92 -13.15 4.43
N LEU A 54 -0.24 -13.69 4.05
CA LEU A 54 -0.32 -14.80 3.09
C LEU A 54 0.22 -14.38 1.72
N LEU A 55 -0.18 -13.21 1.22
CA LEU A 55 0.33 -12.64 -0.03
C LEU A 55 1.84 -12.41 0.04
N ALA A 56 2.34 -11.91 1.17
CA ALA A 56 3.77 -11.69 1.37
C ALA A 56 4.57 -13.00 1.31
N ILE A 57 4.14 -14.02 2.05
CA ILE A 57 4.77 -15.34 2.05
C ILE A 57 4.79 -15.93 0.64
N GLN A 58 3.66 -15.87 -0.07
CA GLN A 58 3.55 -16.33 -1.45
C GLN A 58 4.55 -15.62 -2.36
N CYS A 59 4.59 -14.28 -2.31
CA CYS A 59 5.48 -13.50 -3.17
C CYS A 59 6.95 -13.76 -2.86
N PHE A 60 7.34 -13.84 -1.58
CA PHE A 60 8.72 -14.18 -1.22
C PHE A 60 9.10 -15.60 -1.64
N ALA A 61 8.20 -16.57 -1.50
CA ALA A 61 8.42 -17.93 -1.99
C ALA A 61 8.64 -17.94 -3.51
N PHE A 62 7.87 -17.16 -4.27
CA PHE A 62 8.01 -17.04 -5.72
C PHE A 62 9.31 -16.32 -6.11
N ALA A 63 9.70 -15.28 -5.39
CA ALA A 63 10.98 -14.59 -5.59
C ALA A 63 12.18 -15.52 -5.34
N VAL A 64 12.14 -16.30 -4.26
CA VAL A 64 13.16 -17.32 -3.95
C VAL A 64 13.19 -18.40 -5.03
N TYR A 65 12.02 -18.87 -5.48
CA TYR A 65 11.93 -19.86 -6.55
C TYR A 65 12.60 -19.36 -7.84
N ILE A 66 12.28 -18.14 -8.27
CA ILE A 66 12.85 -17.50 -9.45
C ILE A 66 14.37 -17.32 -9.30
N GLY A 67 14.81 -16.80 -8.16
CA GLY A 67 16.23 -16.52 -7.91
C GLY A 67 17.10 -17.78 -7.86
N LEU A 68 16.56 -18.90 -7.39
CA LEU A 68 17.32 -20.15 -7.21
C LEU A 68 17.20 -21.12 -8.39
N PHE A 69 16.05 -21.18 -9.07
CA PHE A 69 15.73 -22.31 -9.97
C PHE A 69 15.48 -21.92 -11.42
N ALA A 70 15.43 -20.63 -11.76
CA ALA A 70 15.04 -20.21 -13.10
C ALA A 70 16.12 -19.42 -13.87
N ALA A 71 17.38 -19.63 -13.48
CA ALA A 71 18.55 -18.92 -13.98
C ALA A 71 19.05 -19.42 -15.35
N THR A 72 18.34 -19.12 -16.45
CA THR A 72 18.89 -19.32 -17.81
C THR A 72 18.76 -18.11 -18.75
N ASP A 73 17.84 -17.17 -18.53
CA ASP A 73 17.78 -15.90 -19.29
C ASP A 73 17.71 -14.69 -18.35
N LYS A 74 18.78 -13.88 -18.33
CA LYS A 74 19.03 -12.90 -17.25
C LYS A 74 18.25 -11.58 -17.38
N GLY A 75 17.73 -11.25 -18.56
CA GLY A 75 17.08 -9.95 -18.83
C GLY A 75 15.70 -9.82 -18.21
N ASP A 76 14.79 -10.72 -18.58
CA ASP A 76 13.39 -10.69 -18.11
C ASP A 76 13.27 -11.11 -16.64
N LEU A 77 14.10 -12.05 -16.19
CA LEU A 77 14.08 -12.62 -14.83
C LEU A 77 14.16 -11.55 -13.73
N ALA A 78 14.94 -10.50 -13.98
CA ALA A 78 15.11 -9.39 -13.05
C ALA A 78 13.79 -8.66 -12.78
N TRP A 79 12.92 -8.54 -13.78
CA TRP A 79 11.64 -7.85 -13.64
C TRP A 79 10.62 -8.69 -12.85
N TYR A 80 10.56 -10.01 -13.08
CA TYR A 80 9.73 -10.91 -12.26
C TYR A 80 10.20 -10.92 -10.81
N PHE A 81 11.51 -11.01 -10.59
CA PHE A 81 12.08 -10.96 -9.24
C PHE A 81 11.74 -9.63 -8.54
N MET A 82 11.91 -8.50 -9.25
CA MET A 82 11.55 -7.18 -8.74
C MET A 82 10.06 -7.07 -8.43
N TYR A 83 9.19 -7.62 -9.28
CA TYR A 83 7.74 -7.66 -9.06
C TYR A 83 7.38 -8.40 -7.78
N PHE A 84 7.86 -9.63 -7.60
CA PHE A 84 7.53 -10.42 -6.41
C PHE A 84 8.15 -9.86 -5.14
N MET A 85 9.37 -9.34 -5.20
CA MET A 85 10.00 -8.68 -4.05
C MET A 85 9.24 -7.42 -3.64
N ALA A 86 8.91 -6.54 -4.59
CA ALA A 86 8.20 -5.31 -4.30
C ALA A 86 6.79 -5.58 -3.75
N LEU A 87 6.05 -6.51 -4.36
CA LEU A 87 4.72 -6.90 -3.88
C LEU A 87 4.79 -7.57 -2.50
N GLY A 88 5.77 -8.45 -2.29
CA GLY A 88 5.99 -9.14 -1.02
C GLY A 88 6.33 -8.18 0.12
N ILE A 89 7.23 -7.21 -0.11
CA ILE A 89 7.56 -6.17 0.87
C ILE A 89 6.33 -5.31 1.17
N SER A 90 5.60 -4.89 0.13
CA SER A 90 4.38 -4.11 0.29
C SER A 90 3.35 -4.84 1.15
N ALA A 91 3.11 -6.12 0.87
CA ALA A 91 2.15 -6.94 1.62
C ALA A 91 2.64 -7.22 3.05
N ALA A 92 3.92 -7.50 3.26
CA ALA A 92 4.46 -7.75 4.60
C ALA A 92 4.33 -6.52 5.51
N LEU A 93 4.68 -5.35 4.98
CA LEU A 93 4.61 -4.09 5.72
C LEU A 93 3.18 -3.57 5.84
N GLY A 94 2.32 -3.81 4.83
CA GLY A 94 0.89 -3.58 4.89
C GLY A 94 0.23 -4.43 5.99
N GLY A 95 0.59 -5.71 6.07
CA GLY A 95 0.13 -6.60 7.13
C GLY A 95 0.58 -6.14 8.51
N LEU A 96 1.83 -5.72 8.66
CA LEU A 96 2.32 -5.15 9.91
C LEU A 96 1.56 -3.88 10.29
N LEU A 97 1.33 -3.00 9.33
CA LEU A 97 0.58 -1.75 9.48
C LEU A 97 -0.86 -2.01 9.95
N HIS A 98 -1.60 -2.91 9.28
CA HIS A 98 -2.96 -3.25 9.66
C HIS A 98 -3.00 -3.96 11.03
N HIS A 99 -2.02 -4.81 11.34
CA HIS A 99 -1.97 -5.54 12.61
C HIS A 99 -1.68 -4.61 13.79
N VAL A 100 -0.76 -3.66 13.61
CA VAL A 100 -0.48 -2.59 14.57
C VAL A 100 -1.72 -1.74 14.81
N ALA A 101 -2.39 -1.32 13.74
CA ALA A 101 -3.60 -0.53 13.81
C ALA A 101 -4.72 -1.29 14.55
N TYR A 102 -4.87 -2.59 14.27
CA TYR A 102 -5.85 -3.46 14.94
C TYR A 102 -5.63 -3.55 16.46
N GLU A 103 -4.40 -3.89 16.87
CA GLU A 103 -4.03 -4.01 18.29
C GLU A 103 -4.22 -2.68 19.02
N ALA A 104 -3.80 -1.58 18.39
CA ALA A 104 -3.97 -0.23 18.95
C ALA A 104 -5.45 0.14 19.12
N MET A 105 -6.28 -0.06 18.10
CA MET A 105 -7.72 0.23 18.17
C MET A 105 -8.42 -0.64 19.22
N ARG A 106 -8.07 -1.93 19.30
CA ARG A 106 -8.63 -2.86 20.30
C ARG A 106 -8.30 -2.41 21.73
N ASP A 107 -7.05 -2.07 21.99
CA ASP A 107 -6.63 -1.62 23.33
C ASP A 107 -7.22 -0.25 23.71
N ILE A 108 -7.34 0.67 22.75
CA ILE A 108 -8.01 1.97 22.97
C ILE A 108 -9.50 1.77 23.29
N ALA A 109 -10.18 0.87 22.57
CA ALA A 109 -11.58 0.54 22.83
C ALA A 109 -11.79 -0.08 24.23
N HIS A 110 -10.85 -0.91 24.70
CA HIS A 110 -10.89 -1.44 26.06
C HIS A 110 -10.67 -0.37 27.14
N LYS A 111 -9.97 0.72 26.82
CA LYS A 111 -9.65 1.82 27.75
C LYS A 111 -10.65 2.98 27.68
N GLN A 112 -11.77 2.81 26.98
CA GLN A 112 -12.71 3.86 26.61
C GLN A 112 -13.36 4.62 27.79
N GLU A 113 -13.28 4.08 29.01
CA GLU A 113 -13.65 4.80 30.25
C GLU A 113 -12.70 5.96 30.59
N ASN A 114 -11.47 5.96 30.06
CA ASN A 114 -10.48 7.01 30.28
C ASN A 114 -10.48 8.01 29.12
N HIS A 115 -10.90 9.25 29.40
CA HIS A 115 -10.99 10.34 28.41
C HIS A 115 -9.65 10.73 27.72
N LEU A 116 -8.51 10.14 28.12
CA LEU A 116 -7.17 10.46 27.62
C LEU A 116 -6.29 9.20 27.49
N VAL A 117 -6.59 8.33 26.52
CA VAL A 117 -5.72 7.19 26.21
C VAL A 117 -4.42 7.67 25.55
N LYS A 118 -3.32 7.65 26.31
CA LYS A 118 -1.98 8.07 25.85
C LYS A 118 -1.10 6.91 25.36
N THR A 119 -1.50 5.68 25.68
CA THR A 119 -0.72 4.47 25.39
C THR A 119 -1.60 3.38 24.81
N ALA A 120 -1.05 2.65 23.85
CA ALA A 120 -1.66 1.49 23.23
C ALA A 120 -0.77 0.26 23.47
N ARG A 121 -1.38 -0.87 23.81
CA ARG A 121 -0.69 -2.15 23.93
C ARG A 121 -0.65 -2.82 22.57
N ILE A 122 0.56 -3.03 22.04
CA ILE A 122 0.79 -3.65 20.74
C ILE A 122 1.81 -4.78 20.94
N PHE A 123 1.47 -5.98 20.48
CA PHE A 123 2.29 -7.19 20.65
C PHE A 123 2.76 -7.40 22.10
N GLY A 124 1.89 -7.09 23.05
CA GLY A 124 2.18 -7.21 24.48
C GLY A 124 2.95 -6.04 25.11
N VAL A 125 3.50 -5.11 24.31
CA VAL A 125 4.28 -3.95 24.76
C VAL A 125 3.42 -2.68 24.79
N ASN A 126 3.54 -1.89 25.85
CA ASN A 126 2.86 -0.59 25.95
C ASN A 126 3.68 0.47 25.21
N LEU A 127 3.15 0.98 24.10
CA LEU A 127 3.75 2.05 23.32
C LEU A 127 2.96 3.35 23.49
N SER A 128 3.65 4.49 23.37
CA SER A 128 2.96 5.79 23.31
C SER A 128 2.16 5.90 22.01
N ARG A 129 0.97 6.49 22.05
CA ARG A 129 0.14 6.68 20.84
C ARG A 129 0.93 7.37 19.72
N PHE A 130 1.70 8.39 20.06
CA PHE A 130 2.59 9.07 19.13
C PHE A 130 3.57 8.11 18.41
N THR A 131 4.17 7.16 19.14
CA THR A 131 5.06 6.16 18.55
C THR A 131 4.32 5.25 17.58
N VAL A 132 3.10 4.83 17.94
CA VAL A 132 2.26 3.98 17.08
C VAL A 132 1.91 4.70 15.78
N ASP A 133 1.46 5.94 15.89
CA ASP A 133 1.05 6.74 14.74
C ASP A 133 2.24 6.99 13.80
N LYS A 134 3.44 7.25 14.35
CA LYS A 134 4.67 7.37 13.57
C LYS A 134 5.07 6.06 12.89
N MET A 135 4.83 4.92 13.54
CA MET A 135 5.10 3.61 12.95
C MET A 135 4.14 3.33 11.79
N ILE A 136 2.84 3.60 11.95
CA ILE A 136 1.83 3.47 10.90
C ILE A 136 2.15 4.39 9.72
N ASP A 137 2.51 5.66 9.98
CA ASP A 137 2.93 6.63 8.96
C ASP A 137 4.15 6.13 8.16
N ALA A 138 5.19 5.65 8.85
CA ALA A 138 6.39 5.14 8.20
C ALA A 138 6.10 3.89 7.35
N LEU A 139 5.33 2.94 7.89
CA LEU A 139 4.96 1.72 7.16
C LEU A 139 4.15 2.05 5.90
N TRP A 140 3.20 2.98 5.99
CA TRP A 140 2.37 3.38 4.86
C TRP A 140 3.19 3.99 3.72
N ARG A 141 4.19 4.84 4.05
CA ARG A 141 5.11 5.41 3.04
C ARG A 141 5.84 4.32 2.24
N ILE A 142 6.28 3.27 2.92
CA ILE A 142 7.00 2.16 2.29
C ILE A 142 6.05 1.31 1.46
N VAL A 143 4.85 1.01 1.97
CA VAL A 143 3.80 0.28 1.23
C VAL A 143 3.47 0.98 -0.08
N LEU A 144 3.27 2.31 -0.06
CA LEU A 144 3.02 3.11 -1.26
C LEU A 144 4.18 3.02 -2.25
N ALA A 145 5.41 3.22 -1.79
CA ALA A 145 6.59 3.14 -2.65
C ALA A 145 6.75 1.76 -3.30
N CYS A 146 6.63 0.68 -2.51
CA CYS A 146 6.74 -0.70 -3.00
C CYS A 146 5.60 -1.06 -3.97
N SER A 147 4.37 -0.57 -3.72
CA SER A 147 3.26 -0.75 -4.66
C SER A 147 3.55 -0.11 -6.02
N ILE A 148 4.13 1.09 -6.02
CA ILE A 148 4.56 1.81 -7.22
C ILE A 148 5.68 1.06 -7.94
N PHE A 149 6.68 0.54 -7.23
CA PHE A 149 7.72 -0.31 -7.82
C PHE A 149 7.18 -1.60 -8.41
N THR A 150 6.17 -2.21 -7.79
CA THR A 150 5.50 -3.41 -8.33
C THR A 150 4.84 -3.13 -9.68
N ASN A 151 4.27 -1.93 -9.85
CA ASN A 151 3.65 -1.51 -11.11
C ASN A 151 4.69 -1.18 -12.18
N PHE A 152 5.80 -0.53 -11.79
CA PHE A 152 6.94 -0.33 -12.67
C PHE A 152 7.52 -1.66 -13.18
N ALA A 153 7.72 -2.65 -12.30
CA ALA A 153 8.25 -3.96 -12.68
C ALA A 153 7.37 -4.65 -13.72
N LEU A 154 6.05 -4.62 -13.56
CA LEU A 154 5.13 -5.17 -14.55
C LEU A 154 5.21 -4.46 -15.90
N LEU A 155 5.26 -3.13 -15.90
CA LEU A 155 5.43 -2.37 -17.14
C LEU A 155 6.72 -2.76 -17.86
N SER A 156 7.80 -2.93 -17.10
CA SER A 156 9.09 -3.34 -17.62
C SER A 156 9.07 -4.77 -18.18
N VAL A 157 8.32 -5.70 -17.58
CA VAL A 157 8.08 -7.04 -18.16
C VAL A 157 7.39 -6.92 -19.53
N ALA A 158 6.28 -6.18 -19.62
CA ALA A 158 5.59 -6.03 -20.90
C ALA A 158 6.48 -5.36 -21.96
N ALA A 159 7.20 -4.31 -21.58
CA ALA A 159 8.07 -3.57 -22.48
C ALA A 159 9.25 -4.42 -22.97
N SER A 160 9.91 -5.19 -22.09
CA SER A 160 11.06 -6.01 -22.47
C SER A 160 10.68 -7.17 -23.38
N ARG A 161 9.46 -7.71 -23.23
CA ARG A 161 9.00 -8.89 -23.97
C ARG A 161 8.36 -8.58 -25.31
N HIS A 162 7.59 -7.49 -25.39
CA HIS A 162 6.71 -7.24 -26.54
C HIS A 162 7.22 -6.14 -27.47
N LEU A 163 8.25 -5.39 -27.09
CA LEU A 163 8.78 -4.28 -27.89
C LEU A 163 10.20 -4.55 -28.39
N PRO A 164 10.59 -3.97 -29.54
CA PRO A 164 11.99 -3.96 -29.95
C PRO A 164 12.87 -3.32 -28.89
N GLU A 165 14.10 -3.82 -28.73
CA GLU A 165 15.05 -3.44 -27.68
C GLU A 165 15.20 -1.91 -27.47
N THR A 166 15.32 -1.15 -28.56
CA THR A 166 15.43 0.32 -28.50
C THR A 166 14.18 0.98 -27.89
N TRP A 167 12.99 0.48 -28.24
CA TRP A 167 11.72 0.97 -27.70
C TRP A 167 11.50 0.50 -26.26
N ALA A 168 11.88 -0.73 -25.94
CA ALA A 168 11.83 -1.26 -24.59
C ALA A 168 12.66 -0.40 -23.63
N TYR A 169 13.93 -0.12 -23.96
CA TYR A 169 14.79 0.73 -23.12
C TYR A 169 14.27 2.16 -23.00
N PHE A 170 13.76 2.74 -24.08
CA PHE A 170 13.17 4.08 -24.04
C PHE A 170 11.95 4.15 -23.10
N ILE A 171 11.01 3.20 -23.23
CA ILE A 171 9.80 3.16 -22.39
C ILE A 171 10.15 2.87 -20.94
N ILE A 172 11.04 1.91 -20.66
CA ILE A 172 11.47 1.59 -19.29
C ILE A 172 12.16 2.80 -18.65
N GLY A 173 13.06 3.47 -19.38
CA GLY A 173 13.76 4.66 -18.89
C GLY A 173 12.81 5.82 -18.60
N LEU A 174 11.87 6.10 -19.51
CA LEU A 174 10.85 7.13 -19.31
C LEU A 174 9.93 6.80 -18.13
N ALA A 175 9.49 5.54 -18.04
CA ALA A 175 8.69 5.08 -16.93
C ALA A 175 9.42 5.20 -15.60
N ALA A 176 10.70 4.83 -15.52
CA ALA A 176 11.49 4.94 -14.29
C ALA A 176 11.46 6.38 -13.73
N LEU A 177 11.59 7.40 -14.59
CA LEU A 177 11.47 8.80 -14.18
C LEU A 177 10.10 9.12 -13.59
N PHE A 178 9.02 8.75 -14.28
CA PHE A 178 7.65 9.00 -13.80
C PHE A 178 7.33 8.24 -12.51
N TYR A 179 7.70 6.95 -12.43
CA TYR A 179 7.46 6.12 -11.26
C TYR A 179 8.27 6.58 -10.04
N VAL A 180 9.47 7.13 -10.21
CA VAL A 180 10.24 7.76 -9.11
C VAL A 180 9.53 9.01 -8.61
N VAL A 181 9.09 9.90 -9.51
CA VAL A 181 8.34 11.11 -9.13
C VAL A 181 7.05 10.73 -8.41
N LEU A 182 6.32 9.74 -8.92
CA LEU A 182 5.12 9.22 -8.28
C LEU A 182 5.41 8.60 -6.92
N ALA A 183 6.49 7.83 -6.77
CA ALA A 183 6.88 7.23 -5.50
C ALA A 183 7.16 8.30 -4.44
N VAL A 184 7.99 9.30 -4.78
CA VAL A 184 8.29 10.41 -3.88
C VAL A 184 7.01 11.17 -3.53
N TRP A 185 6.20 11.51 -4.52
CA TRP A 185 4.97 12.26 -4.31
C TRP A 185 3.95 11.49 -3.47
N ALA A 186 3.77 10.20 -3.73
CA ALA A 186 2.91 9.32 -2.95
C ALA A 186 3.40 9.20 -1.51
N SER A 187 4.71 9.00 -1.32
CA SER A 187 5.32 8.94 0.00
C SER A 187 5.20 10.25 0.76
N VAL A 188 5.14 11.42 0.11
CA VAL A 188 4.97 12.73 0.79
C VAL A 188 3.50 13.00 1.10
N SER A 189 2.63 12.81 0.10
CA SER A 189 1.21 13.18 0.17
C SER A 189 0.35 12.17 0.92
N MET A 190 0.80 10.92 1.06
CA MET A 190 0.16 9.86 1.86
C MET A 190 -1.27 9.49 1.43
N HIS A 191 -1.67 9.89 0.22
CA HIS A 191 -3.00 9.60 -0.31
C HIS A 191 -3.04 8.25 -1.03
N ALA A 192 -4.01 7.41 -0.68
CA ALA A 192 -4.27 6.13 -1.33
C ALA A 192 -4.57 6.25 -2.83
N VAL A 193 -5.04 7.41 -3.30
CA VAL A 193 -5.23 7.72 -4.74
C VAL A 193 -3.94 7.53 -5.55
N PHE A 194 -2.76 7.64 -4.94
CA PHE A 194 -1.52 7.39 -5.65
C PHE A 194 -1.21 5.91 -5.90
N LEU A 195 -1.85 4.99 -5.15
CA LEU A 195 -1.89 3.58 -5.55
C LEU A 195 -2.53 3.48 -6.94
N PHE A 196 -3.63 4.20 -7.19
CA PHE A 196 -4.27 4.28 -8.50
C PHE A 196 -3.46 4.94 -9.59
N ALA A 197 -2.89 6.10 -9.31
CA ALA A 197 -2.07 6.80 -10.30
C ALA A 197 -0.91 5.91 -10.78
N GLY A 198 -0.34 5.09 -9.88
CA GLY A 198 0.67 4.09 -10.22
C GLY A 198 0.15 2.91 -11.05
N PHE A 199 -1.16 2.59 -11.02
CA PHE A 199 -1.75 1.54 -11.87
C PHE A 199 -2.00 2.02 -13.30
N ILE A 200 -2.32 3.30 -13.53
CA ILE A 200 -2.75 3.79 -14.85
C ILE A 200 -1.75 3.47 -15.98
N PRO A 201 -0.44 3.73 -15.84
CA PRO A 201 0.51 3.45 -16.91
C PRO A 201 0.59 1.94 -17.22
N VAL A 202 0.65 1.09 -16.19
CA VAL A 202 0.73 -0.37 -16.42
C VAL A 202 -0.54 -0.93 -17.03
N MET A 203 -1.69 -0.32 -16.70
CA MET A 203 -3.00 -0.76 -17.17
C MET A 203 -3.38 -0.25 -18.55
N VAL A 204 -2.67 0.76 -19.04
CA VAL A 204 -2.78 1.22 -20.43
C VAL A 204 -1.75 0.50 -21.30
N PHE A 205 -0.47 0.56 -20.92
CA PHE A 205 0.60 0.05 -21.76
C PHE A 205 0.73 -1.47 -21.72
N GLY A 206 0.45 -2.12 -20.58
CA GLY A 206 0.50 -3.58 -20.47
C GLY A 206 -0.50 -4.28 -21.39
N PRO A 207 -1.81 -4.01 -21.28
CA PRO A 207 -2.81 -4.61 -22.17
C PRO A 207 -2.62 -4.27 -23.65
N ILE A 208 -2.19 -3.05 -23.98
CA ILE A 208 -1.89 -2.66 -25.38
C ILE A 208 -0.72 -3.49 -25.91
N ALA A 209 0.37 -3.62 -25.15
CA ALA A 209 1.53 -4.42 -25.55
C ALA A 209 1.15 -5.91 -25.75
N CYS A 210 0.39 -6.50 -24.83
CA CYS A 210 -0.11 -7.87 -24.96
C CYS A 210 -1.07 -8.06 -26.13
N PHE A 211 -1.89 -7.04 -26.47
CA PHE A 211 -2.81 -7.11 -27.60
C PHE A 211 -2.08 -6.96 -28.94
N MET A 212 -1.05 -6.12 -29.02
CA MET A 212 -0.25 -5.94 -30.23
C MET A 212 0.55 -7.18 -30.62
N THR A 213 0.86 -8.05 -29.65
CA THR A 213 1.53 -9.34 -29.86
C THR A 213 0.58 -10.54 -29.76
N TRP A 214 -0.74 -10.29 -29.74
CA TRP A 214 -1.76 -11.33 -29.63
C TRP A 214 -1.81 -12.20 -30.88
N ASN A 215 -1.36 -13.45 -30.75
CA ASN A 215 -1.59 -14.49 -31.74
C ASN A 215 -2.52 -15.56 -31.14
N TRP A 216 -3.69 -15.74 -31.74
CA TRP A 216 -4.75 -16.66 -31.29
C TRP A 216 -4.28 -18.12 -31.14
N GLU A 217 -3.19 -18.50 -31.81
CA GLU A 217 -2.61 -19.84 -31.76
C GLU A 217 -1.76 -20.12 -30.50
N TRP A 218 -1.44 -19.10 -29.68
CA TRP A 218 -0.56 -19.23 -28.51
C TRP A 218 -1.31 -18.91 -27.21
N SER A 219 -1.51 -19.90 -26.32
CA SER A 219 -2.18 -19.71 -25.02
C SER A 219 -1.42 -18.82 -24.02
N HIS A 220 -0.19 -18.42 -24.35
CA HIS A 220 0.76 -17.77 -23.45
C HIS A 220 0.46 -16.27 -23.20
N SER A 221 0.03 -15.55 -24.24
CA SER A 221 -0.31 -14.11 -24.14
C SER A 221 -1.60 -13.86 -23.36
N THR A 222 -2.49 -14.87 -23.29
CA THR A 222 -3.75 -14.82 -22.52
C THR A 222 -3.50 -14.75 -21.01
N ASN A 223 -2.51 -15.48 -20.50
CA ASN A 223 -2.19 -15.48 -19.07
C ASN A 223 -1.60 -14.14 -18.63
N GLU A 224 -0.78 -13.50 -19.47
CA GLU A 224 -0.20 -12.19 -19.17
C GLU A 224 -1.28 -11.09 -19.13
N LEU A 225 -2.22 -11.10 -20.09
CA LEU A 225 -3.36 -10.17 -20.09
C LEU A 225 -4.24 -10.36 -18.84
N LEU A 226 -4.43 -11.60 -18.39
CA LEU A 226 -5.15 -11.92 -17.17
C LEU A 226 -4.43 -11.37 -15.92
N VAL A 227 -3.09 -11.37 -15.88
CA VAL A 227 -2.33 -10.73 -14.77
C VAL A 227 -2.70 -9.25 -14.67
N TYR A 228 -2.69 -8.51 -15.79
CA TYR A 228 -3.06 -7.09 -15.79
C TYR A 228 -4.53 -6.88 -15.40
N GLY A 229 -5.45 -7.67 -15.97
CA GLY A 229 -6.88 -7.57 -15.68
C GLY A 229 -7.21 -7.84 -14.20
N VAL A 230 -6.69 -8.94 -13.64
CA VAL A 230 -6.90 -9.31 -12.24
C VAL A 230 -6.26 -8.28 -11.30
N LYS A 231 -5.06 -7.81 -11.63
CA LYS A 231 -4.38 -6.78 -10.83
C LYS A 231 -5.10 -5.43 -10.87
N LEU A 232 -5.67 -5.03 -12.00
CA LEU A 232 -6.53 -3.85 -12.08
C LEU A 232 -7.73 -3.97 -11.17
N VAL A 233 -8.44 -5.09 -11.23
CA VAL A 233 -9.62 -5.31 -10.38
C VAL A 233 -9.23 -5.22 -8.91
N GLY A 234 -8.12 -5.86 -8.50
CA GLY A 234 -7.58 -5.72 -7.15
C GLY A 234 -7.28 -4.27 -6.77
N GLY A 235 -6.58 -3.53 -7.64
CA GLY A 235 -6.27 -2.11 -7.43
C GLY A 235 -7.52 -1.23 -7.34
N LEU A 236 -8.51 -1.44 -8.20
CA LEU A 236 -9.83 -0.77 -8.21
C LEU A 236 -10.56 -0.97 -6.90
N ILE A 237 -10.63 -2.21 -6.41
CA ILE A 237 -11.24 -2.51 -5.13
C ILE A 237 -10.52 -1.77 -3.99
N GLN A 238 -9.17 -1.78 -4.01
CA GLN A 238 -8.35 -1.19 -2.96
C GLN A 238 -8.43 0.33 -2.91
N GLY A 239 -8.30 1.02 -4.04
CA GLY A 239 -8.22 2.47 -4.02
C GLY A 239 -9.59 3.17 -4.04
N PHE A 240 -10.64 2.55 -4.62
CA PHE A 240 -11.97 3.19 -4.72
C PHE A 240 -12.79 2.93 -3.47
N VAL A 241 -12.28 2.11 -2.54
CA VAL A 241 -12.99 1.73 -1.32
C VAL A 241 -14.38 1.23 -1.70
N TRP A 242 -14.45 0.33 -2.70
CA TRP A 242 -15.69 0.00 -3.43
C TRP A 242 -16.77 -0.67 -2.54
N ALA A 243 -16.49 -0.91 -1.25
CA ALA A 243 -17.50 -1.27 -0.27
C ALA A 243 -17.40 -0.35 0.98
N PRO A 244 -18.46 0.41 1.32
CA PRO A 244 -18.39 1.53 2.26
C PRO A 244 -18.65 1.11 3.72
N SER A 245 -18.31 -0.12 4.12
CA SER A 245 -18.60 -0.54 5.50
C SER A 245 -17.70 -1.67 5.97
N LYS A 246 -16.90 -1.34 6.99
CA LYS A 246 -16.23 -2.28 7.91
C LYS A 246 -17.17 -3.36 8.46
N ASP A 247 -18.48 -3.12 8.49
CA ASP A 247 -19.46 -4.01 9.11
C ASP A 247 -20.03 -5.07 8.15
N LYS A 248 -19.73 -4.99 6.84
CA LYS A 248 -20.37 -5.86 5.83
C LYS A 248 -19.42 -6.58 4.90
N PHE A 249 -18.30 -5.96 4.51
CA PHE A 249 -17.39 -6.57 3.55
C PHE A 249 -15.98 -5.97 3.63
N ASN A 250 -14.97 -6.82 3.76
CA ASN A 250 -13.57 -6.38 3.80
C ASN A 250 -13.01 -6.27 2.37
N HIS A 251 -13.07 -5.07 1.81
CA HIS A 251 -12.61 -4.80 0.45
C HIS A 251 -11.08 -4.94 0.31
N ASN A 252 -10.32 -4.63 1.37
CA ASN A 252 -8.87 -4.73 1.36
C ASN A 252 -8.38 -6.19 1.37
N ALA A 253 -9.03 -7.06 2.14
CA ALA A 253 -8.80 -8.49 2.09
C ALA A 253 -9.18 -9.08 0.73
N LEU A 254 -10.28 -8.62 0.13
CA LEU A 254 -10.65 -9.03 -1.23
C LEU A 254 -9.60 -8.60 -2.25
N SER A 255 -9.11 -7.35 -2.19
CA SER A 255 -8.08 -6.88 -3.12
C SER A 255 -6.80 -7.74 -3.02
N HIS A 256 -6.40 -8.15 -1.81
CA HIS A 256 -5.25 -9.04 -1.62
C HIS A 256 -5.46 -10.43 -2.21
N VAL A 257 -6.68 -10.96 -2.20
CA VAL A 257 -7.02 -12.21 -2.91
C VAL A 257 -6.83 -12.05 -4.41
N PHE A 258 -7.28 -10.94 -5.00
CA PHE A 258 -7.03 -10.64 -6.42
C PHE A 258 -5.53 -10.47 -6.71
N LEU A 259 -4.78 -9.78 -5.84
CA LEU A 259 -3.33 -9.64 -6.01
C LEU A 259 -2.60 -10.99 -5.89
N SER A 260 -3.05 -11.89 -5.01
CA SER A 260 -2.55 -13.26 -4.87
C SER A 260 -2.82 -14.10 -6.13
N LEU A 261 -4.00 -13.94 -6.72
CA LEU A 261 -4.34 -14.56 -8.01
C LEU A 261 -3.44 -14.02 -9.12
N ALA A 262 -3.24 -12.69 -9.20
CA ALA A 262 -2.35 -12.07 -10.17
C ALA A 262 -0.90 -12.55 -10.01
N ALA A 263 -0.40 -12.67 -8.77
CA ALA A 263 0.94 -13.20 -8.49
C ALA A 263 1.09 -14.66 -8.94
N THR A 264 0.05 -15.48 -8.75
CA THR A 264 0.03 -16.87 -9.22
C THR A 264 0.05 -16.94 -10.74
N LEU A 265 -0.78 -16.15 -11.41
CA LEU A 265 -0.82 -16.08 -12.87
C LEU A 265 0.51 -15.58 -13.43
N MET A 266 1.16 -14.64 -12.75
CA MET A 266 2.48 -14.13 -13.13
C MET A 266 3.56 -15.21 -13.03
N LEU A 267 3.52 -16.07 -12.00
CA LEU A 267 4.43 -17.21 -11.89
C LEU A 267 4.15 -18.29 -12.94
N ILE A 268 2.89 -18.57 -13.25
CA ILE A 268 2.52 -19.52 -14.31
C ILE A 268 3.02 -19.00 -15.66
N HIS A 269 2.74 -17.74 -15.97
CA HIS A 269 3.22 -17.06 -17.18
C HIS A 269 4.76 -17.05 -17.27
N PHE A 270 5.46 -16.92 -16.14
CA PHE A 270 6.92 -17.02 -16.12
C PHE A 270 7.44 -18.39 -16.61
N LYS A 271 6.75 -19.49 -16.28
CA LYS A 271 7.20 -20.86 -16.58
C LYS A 271 6.81 -21.33 -17.99
N PHE A 272 5.74 -20.75 -18.56
CA PHE A 272 5.14 -21.18 -19.82
C PHE A 272 5.12 -20.01 -20.80
#